data_AF-A0AAW4FEQ1-F1
#
_entry.id   AF-A0AAW4FEQ1-F1
#
_cell.length_a   1.000
_cell.length_b   1.000
_cell.length_c   1.000
_cell.angle_alpha   90.00
_cell.angle_beta   90.00
_cell.angle_gamma   90.00
#
_symmetry.space_group_name_H-M   'P 1'
#
loop_
_entity.id
_entity.type
_entity.pdbx_description
1 polymer ?
#
loop_
_entity_poly.entity_id
_entity_poly.type
_entity_poly.pdbx_seq_one_letter_code
_entity_poly.pdbx_strand_id
1 'polypeptide(L)'
;MPGRTALEEGYQSLLGLCDRLEAIADSLPRRIDAAACSEIAEKLPSTLLAVHRLEDQILFPAIMAARSPNDGQRLIERLRDEHRHDGKLAEQVARVLHELLHARCPHSWEAIGYMLRAFFETVRRHIATERLLLAERI
;
A
#
# COMPACT_ATOMS: atom_id res chain seq x y z
N MET A 1 16.60 8.98 -14.49
CA MET A 1 16.26 10.12 -13.62
C MET A 1 16.26 9.62 -12.18
N PRO A 2 17.03 10.21 -11.26
CA PRO A 2 17.22 9.69 -9.89
C PRO A 2 15.91 9.51 -9.11
N GLY A 3 14.87 10.31 -9.39
CA GLY A 3 13.55 10.16 -8.76
C GLY A 3 12.84 8.83 -9.10
N ARG A 4 12.91 8.35 -10.35
CA ARG A 4 12.22 7.11 -10.74
C ARG A 4 12.79 5.88 -10.01
N THR A 5 14.09 5.87 -9.75
CA THR A 5 14.73 4.82 -8.95
C THR A 5 14.20 4.83 -7.51
N ALA A 6 14.12 6.00 -6.88
CA ALA A 6 13.58 6.13 -5.52
C ALA A 6 12.11 5.69 -5.42
N LEU A 7 11.28 6.01 -6.42
CA LEU A 7 9.89 5.55 -6.47
C LEU A 7 9.81 4.03 -6.59
N GLU A 8 10.62 3.43 -7.46
CA GLU A 8 10.66 1.97 -7.62
C GLU A 8 11.16 1.28 -6.33
N GLU A 9 12.17 1.82 -5.64
CA GLU A 9 12.61 1.33 -4.33
C GLU A 9 11.50 1.44 -3.26
N GLY A 10 10.72 2.52 -3.30
CA GLY A 10 9.53 2.69 -2.47
C GLY A 10 8.48 1.61 -2.75
N TYR A 11 8.19 1.35 -4.02
CA TYR A 11 7.29 0.26 -4.42
C TYR A 11 7.77 -1.11 -3.95
N GLN A 12 9.05 -1.41 -4.12
CA GLN A 12 9.62 -2.69 -3.64
C GLN A 12 9.51 -2.82 -2.11
N SER A 13 9.73 -1.72 -1.38
CA SER A 13 9.57 -1.71 0.08
C SER A 13 8.13 -2.02 0.49
N LEU A 14 7.15 -1.40 -0.18
CA LEU A 14 5.73 -1.61 0.10
C LEU A 14 5.26 -3.02 -0.30
N LEU A 15 5.73 -3.55 -1.42
CA LEU A 15 5.48 -4.93 -1.84
C LEU A 15 6.08 -5.93 -0.85
N GLY A 16 7.28 -5.68 -0.33
CA GLY A 16 7.87 -6.51 0.72
C GLY A 16 7.05 -6.53 2.01
N LEU A 17 6.40 -5.42 2.38
CA LEU A 17 5.44 -5.41 3.49
C LEU A 17 4.16 -6.20 3.17
N CYS A 18 3.68 -6.14 1.92
CA CYS A 18 2.55 -6.93 1.45
C CYS A 18 2.81 -8.44 1.54
N ASP A 19 4.00 -8.89 1.13
CA ASP A 19 4.39 -10.32 1.20
C ASP A 19 4.41 -10.83 2.65
N ARG A 20 4.85 -9.98 3.58
CA ARG A 20 4.84 -10.32 5.01
C ARG A 20 3.43 -10.32 5.61
N LEU A 21 2.55 -9.42 5.17
CA LEU A 21 1.14 -9.43 5.54
C LEU A 21 0.45 -10.71 5.06
N GLU A 22 0.75 -11.15 3.84
CA GLU A 22 0.25 -12.41 3.29
C GLU A 22 0.73 -13.61 4.11
N ALA A 23 2.01 -13.67 4.46
CA ALA A 23 2.54 -14.71 5.33
C ALA A 23 1.84 -14.77 6.70
N ILE A 24 1.48 -13.63 7.29
CA ILE A 24 0.65 -13.58 8.51
C ILE A 24 -0.74 -14.12 8.22
N ALA A 25 -1.40 -13.64 7.17
CA ALA A 25 -2.76 -14.04 6.82
C ALA A 25 -2.89 -15.55 6.53
N ASP A 26 -1.85 -16.19 6.01
CA ASP A 26 -1.77 -17.64 5.75
C ASP A 26 -1.48 -18.47 7.01
N SER A 27 -0.85 -17.87 8.03
CA SER A 27 -0.51 -18.56 9.27
C SER A 27 -1.62 -18.51 10.32
N LEU A 28 -2.62 -17.63 10.16
CA LEU A 28 -3.74 -17.53 11.09
C LEU A 28 -4.66 -18.77 11.06
N PRO A 29 -5.23 -19.18 12.21
CA PRO A 29 -4.89 -18.76 13.58
C PRO A 29 -3.69 -19.51 14.19
N ARG A 30 -3.11 -20.47 13.45
CA ARG A 30 -2.16 -21.46 13.96
C ARG A 30 -0.88 -20.84 14.52
N ARG A 31 -0.39 -19.74 13.95
CA ARG A 31 0.82 -19.05 14.38
C ARG A 31 0.66 -17.54 14.22
N ILE A 32 1.01 -16.81 15.27
CA ILE A 32 1.12 -15.35 15.26
C ILE A 32 2.59 -14.99 15.43
N ASP A 33 3.16 -14.33 14.44
CA ASP A 33 4.53 -13.82 14.51
C ASP A 33 4.52 -12.40 15.09
N ALA A 34 4.70 -12.30 16.40
CA ALA A 34 4.58 -11.03 17.11
C ALA A 34 5.57 -9.96 16.63
N ALA A 35 6.79 -10.37 16.29
CA ALA A 35 7.80 -9.46 15.76
C ALA A 35 7.38 -8.92 14.38
N ALA A 36 6.89 -9.80 13.49
CA ALA A 36 6.41 -9.38 12.18
C ALA A 36 5.19 -8.46 12.27
N CYS A 37 4.20 -8.78 13.12
CA CYS A 37 3.03 -7.93 13.35
C CYS A 37 3.43 -6.54 13.84
N SER A 38 4.34 -6.44 14.82
CA SER A 38 4.78 -5.16 15.37
C SER A 38 5.50 -4.32 14.32
N GLU A 39 6.42 -4.93 13.59
CA GLU A 39 7.23 -4.20 12.59
C GLU A 39 6.36 -3.69 11.44
N ILE A 40 5.41 -4.50 10.95
CA ILE A 40 4.51 -4.08 9.86
C ILE A 40 3.57 -2.97 10.35
N ALA A 41 3.03 -3.09 11.57
CA ALA A 41 2.14 -2.07 12.13
C ALA A 41 2.81 -0.69 12.21
N GLU A 42 4.11 -0.65 12.51
CA GLU A 42 4.89 0.60 12.57
C GLU A 42 5.27 1.13 11.17
N LYS A 43 5.74 0.25 10.28
CA LYS A 43 6.31 0.64 8.99
C LYS A 43 5.28 0.89 7.90
N LEU A 44 4.16 0.18 7.91
CA LEU A 44 3.23 0.18 6.79
C LEU A 44 2.62 1.57 6.49
N PRO A 45 2.03 2.29 7.46
CA PRO A 45 1.44 3.60 7.17
C PRO A 45 2.48 4.63 6.70
N SER A 46 3.66 4.62 7.32
CA SER A 46 4.74 5.55 7.00
C SER A 46 5.38 5.28 5.63
N THR A 47 5.55 4.01 5.27
CA THR A 47 6.08 3.58 3.95
C THR A 47 5.10 3.93 2.84
N LEU A 48 3.80 3.64 3.03
CA LEU A 48 2.76 3.99 2.05
C LEU A 48 2.70 5.51 1.81
N LEU A 49 2.74 6.31 2.88
CA LEU A 49 2.75 7.77 2.75
C LEU A 49 3.99 8.31 2.03
N ALA A 50 5.16 7.69 2.25
CA ALA A 50 6.38 8.07 1.56
C ALA A 50 6.30 7.78 0.04
N VAL A 51 5.73 6.63 -0.33
CA VAL A 51 5.46 6.25 -1.74
C VAL A 51 4.49 7.23 -2.39
N HIS A 52 3.36 7.55 -1.75
CA HIS A 52 2.41 8.55 -2.27
C HIS A 52 3.05 9.92 -2.54
N ARG A 53 3.98 10.36 -1.68
CA ARG A 53 4.72 11.61 -1.91
C ARG A 53 5.68 11.55 -3.08
N LEU A 54 6.27 10.38 -3.33
CA LEU A 54 7.13 10.16 -4.50
C LEU A 54 6.30 10.16 -5.79
N GLU A 55 5.10 9.56 -5.78
CA GLU A 55 4.16 9.61 -6.91
C GLU A 55 3.74 11.03 -7.25
N ASP A 56 3.38 11.85 -6.25
CA ASP A 56 3.07 13.27 -6.42
C ASP A 56 4.21 14.02 -7.16
N GLN A 57 5.46 13.65 -6.88
CA GLN A 57 6.64 14.31 -7.44
C GLN A 57 7.08 13.76 -8.80
N ILE A 58 6.69 12.51 -9.14
CA ILE A 58 7.26 11.77 -10.27
C ILE A 58 6.16 11.29 -11.22
N LEU A 59 5.18 10.54 -10.71
CA LEU A 59 4.11 9.97 -11.50
C LEU A 59 3.15 11.05 -11.99
N PHE A 60 2.73 11.97 -11.12
CA PHE A 60 1.72 12.96 -11.49
C PHE A 60 2.20 13.94 -12.57
N PRO A 61 3.45 14.47 -12.52
CA PRO A 61 4.01 15.23 -13.63
C PRO A 61 4.10 14.42 -14.93
N ALA A 62 4.43 13.12 -14.84
CA ALA A 62 4.46 12.25 -16.01
C ALA A 62 3.06 12.08 -16.61
N ILE A 63 2.02 11.84 -15.80
CA ILE A 63 0.63 11.77 -16.26
C ILE A 63 0.22 13.04 -16.99
N MET A 64 0.54 14.22 -16.43
CA MET A 64 0.22 15.51 -17.05
C MET A 64 0.94 15.76 -18.38
N ALA A 65 2.16 15.25 -18.54
CA ALA A 65 2.91 15.36 -19.79
C ALA A 65 2.37 14.41 -20.89
N ALA A 66 1.73 13.31 -20.51
CA ALA A 66 1.30 12.24 -21.41
C ALA A 66 -0.12 12.38 -21.95
N ARG A 67 -0.94 13.21 -21.30
CA ARG A 67 -2.40 13.23 -21.51
C ARG A 67 -2.88 14.66 -21.74
N SER A 68 -4.10 14.81 -22.23
CA SER A 68 -4.77 16.11 -22.25
C SER A 68 -4.86 16.66 -20.81
N PRO A 69 -4.81 17.99 -20.59
CA PRO A 69 -4.86 18.54 -19.24
C PRO A 69 -6.08 18.07 -18.43
N ASN A 70 -7.25 17.96 -19.08
CA ASN A 70 -8.48 17.51 -18.42
C ASN A 70 -8.43 16.02 -18.04
N ASP A 71 -7.93 15.16 -18.93
CA ASP A 71 -7.85 13.72 -18.65
C ASP A 71 -6.77 13.39 -17.62
N GLY A 72 -5.62 14.08 -17.70
CA GLY A 72 -4.54 13.96 -16.72
C GLY A 72 -4.99 14.38 -15.33
N GLN A 73 -5.67 15.53 -15.22
CA GLN A 73 -6.19 16.04 -13.95
C GLN A 73 -7.22 15.08 -13.33
N ARG A 74 -8.18 14.58 -14.13
CA ARG A 74 -9.18 13.60 -13.66
C ARG A 74 -8.54 12.30 -13.17
N LEU A 75 -7.50 11.81 -13.85
CA LEU A 75 -6.78 10.62 -13.41
C LEU A 75 -6.02 10.87 -12.09
N ILE A 76 -5.35 12.01 -11.95
CA ILE A 76 -4.64 12.39 -10.72
C ILE A 76 -5.61 12.53 -9.54
N GLU A 77 -6.78 13.15 -9.74
CA GLU A 77 -7.80 13.26 -8.70
C GLU A 77 -8.27 11.88 -8.24
N ARG A 78 -8.52 10.96 -9.18
CA ARG A 78 -8.85 9.58 -8.85
C ARG A 78 -7.74 8.89 -8.05
N LEU A 79 -6.47 9.00 -8.46
CA LEU A 79 -5.34 8.40 -7.74
C LEU A 79 -5.23 8.96 -6.32
N ARG A 80 -5.42 10.28 -6.15
CA ARG A 80 -5.44 10.89 -4.81
C ARG A 80 -6.59 10.39 -3.94
N ASP A 81 -7.73 10.07 -4.53
CA ASP A 81 -8.87 9.49 -3.82
C ASP A 81 -8.54 8.06 -3.35
N GLU A 82 -7.93 7.27 -4.23
CA GLU A 82 -7.40 5.94 -3.94
C GLU A 82 -6.34 6.01 -2.81
N HIS A 83 -5.38 6.94 -2.86
CA HIS A 83 -4.37 7.14 -1.81
C HIS A 83 -4.98 7.44 -0.43
N ARG A 84 -6.05 8.26 -0.39
CA ARG A 84 -6.75 8.56 0.87
C ARG A 84 -7.48 7.34 1.42
N HIS A 85 -7.99 6.48 0.54
CA HIS A 85 -8.63 5.23 0.95
C HIS A 85 -7.58 4.24 1.48
N ASP A 86 -6.51 4.02 0.73
CA ASP A 86 -5.44 3.08 1.08
C ASP A 86 -4.73 3.50 2.37
N GLY A 87 -4.52 4.80 2.58
CA GLY A 87 -3.99 5.34 3.83
C GLY A 87 -4.83 4.97 5.05
N LYS A 88 -6.16 5.08 4.96
CA LYS A 88 -7.08 4.69 6.04
C LYS A 88 -7.06 3.19 6.28
N LEU A 89 -7.01 2.39 5.21
CA LEU A 89 -6.91 0.94 5.33
C LEU A 89 -5.58 0.51 5.95
N ALA A 90 -4.46 1.17 5.61
CA ALA A 90 -3.15 0.90 6.20
C ALA A 90 -3.15 1.18 7.72
N GLU A 91 -3.76 2.29 8.16
CA GLU A 91 -3.95 2.58 9.59
C GLU A 91 -4.82 1.53 10.28
N GLN A 92 -5.88 1.06 9.61
CA GLN A 92 -6.75 0.02 10.14
C GLN A 92 -6.01 -1.32 10.28
N VAL A 93 -5.23 -1.72 9.27
CA VAL A 93 -4.39 -2.92 9.31
C VAL A 93 -3.38 -2.81 10.45
N ALA A 94 -2.68 -1.68 10.58
CA ALA A 94 -1.73 -1.45 11.67
C ALA A 94 -2.41 -1.58 13.05
N ARG A 95 -3.62 -1.04 13.21
CA ARG A 95 -4.40 -1.18 14.45
C ARG A 95 -4.74 -2.64 14.74
N VAL A 96 -5.25 -3.38 13.76
CA VAL A 96 -5.58 -4.81 13.93
C VAL A 96 -4.36 -5.63 14.31
N LEU A 97 -3.21 -5.39 13.67
CA LEU A 97 -1.95 -6.04 14.04
C LEU A 97 -1.54 -5.71 15.48
N HIS A 98 -1.71 -4.47 15.92
CA HIS A 98 -1.44 -4.08 17.30
C HIS A 98 -2.42 -4.75 18.29
N GLU A 99 -3.70 -4.84 17.97
CA GLU A 99 -4.70 -5.51 18.81
C GLU A 99 -4.47 -7.01 18.93
N LEU A 100 -4.01 -7.66 17.85
CA LEU A 100 -3.58 -9.06 17.86
C LEU A 100 -2.47 -9.32 18.86
N LEU A 101 -1.47 -8.43 18.94
CA LEU A 101 -0.34 -8.55 19.88
C LEU A 101 -0.77 -8.52 21.34
N HIS A 102 -1.90 -7.87 21.63
CA HIS A 102 -2.40 -7.70 23.00
C HIS A 102 -3.56 -8.63 23.34
N ALA A 103 -3.90 -9.58 22.46
CA ALA A 103 -5.08 -10.44 22.59
C ALA A 103 -6.40 -9.65 22.82
N ARG A 104 -6.48 -8.45 22.22
CA ARG A 104 -7.63 -7.53 22.34
C ARG A 104 -8.44 -7.41 21.05
N CYS A 105 -8.10 -8.15 20.00
CA CYS A 105 -8.77 -8.01 18.71
C CYS A 105 -10.22 -8.53 18.80
N PRO A 106 -11.24 -7.69 18.51
CA PRO A 106 -12.64 -8.09 18.61
C PRO A 106 -13.10 -8.92 17.39
N HIS A 107 -12.25 -9.05 16.37
CA HIS A 107 -12.56 -9.71 15.10
C HIS A 107 -12.23 -11.20 15.12
N SER A 108 -12.96 -12.00 14.35
CA SER A 108 -12.61 -13.40 14.13
C SER A 108 -11.36 -13.54 13.27
N TRP A 109 -10.68 -14.69 13.34
CA TRP A 109 -9.48 -14.95 12.54
C TRP A 109 -9.74 -14.88 11.03
N GLU A 110 -10.92 -15.30 10.59
CA GLU A 110 -11.35 -15.19 9.18
C GLU A 110 -11.50 -13.73 8.77
N ALA A 111 -12.11 -12.90 9.62
CA ALA A 111 -12.29 -11.48 9.34
C ALA A 111 -10.93 -10.76 9.26
N ILE A 112 -10.00 -11.07 10.17
CA ILE A 112 -8.64 -10.54 10.13
C ILE A 112 -7.94 -10.99 8.85
N GLY A 113 -7.97 -12.29 8.54
CA GLY A 113 -7.36 -12.84 7.33
C GLY A 113 -7.92 -12.21 6.05
N TYR A 114 -9.22 -11.90 6.01
CA TYR A 114 -9.85 -11.18 4.91
C TYR A 114 -9.36 -9.74 4.81
N MET A 115 -9.29 -9.01 5.93
CA MET A 115 -8.83 -7.62 5.96
C MET A 115 -7.38 -7.48 5.47
N LEU A 116 -6.50 -8.38 5.91
CA LEU A 116 -5.09 -8.37 5.47
C LEU A 116 -5.00 -8.62 3.96
N ARG A 117 -5.72 -9.63 3.45
CA ARG A 117 -5.77 -9.97 2.01
C ARG A 117 -6.31 -8.84 1.15
N ALA A 118 -7.45 -8.28 1.52
CA ALA A 118 -8.05 -7.17 0.81
C ALA A 118 -7.10 -5.97 0.71
N PHE A 119 -6.34 -5.69 1.77
CA PHE A 119 -5.37 -4.61 1.77
C PHE A 119 -4.18 -4.89 0.83
N PHE A 120 -3.47 -6.01 1.00
CA PHE A 120 -2.28 -6.26 0.21
C PHE A 120 -2.59 -6.47 -1.28
N GLU A 121 -3.74 -7.03 -1.61
CA GLU A 121 -4.19 -7.18 -3.01
C GLU A 121 -4.52 -5.82 -3.65
N THR A 122 -5.08 -4.89 -2.88
CA THR A 122 -5.36 -3.53 -3.35
C THR A 122 -4.06 -2.79 -3.64
N VAL A 123 -3.11 -2.80 -2.71
CA VAL A 123 -1.81 -2.15 -2.88
C VAL A 123 -1.03 -2.75 -4.05
N ARG A 124 -1.01 -4.07 -4.21
CA ARG A 124 -0.34 -4.73 -5.35
C ARG A 124 -0.94 -4.29 -6.69
N ARG A 125 -2.27 -4.19 -6.80
CA ARG A 125 -2.96 -3.72 -8.02
C ARG A 125 -2.73 -2.23 -8.28
N HIS A 126 -2.68 -1.43 -7.22
CA HIS A 126 -2.36 0.00 -7.29
C HIS A 126 -0.99 0.22 -7.92
N ILE A 127 0.06 -0.37 -7.32
CA ILE A 127 1.44 -0.29 -7.82
C ILE A 127 1.57 -0.83 -9.25
N ALA A 128 0.90 -1.94 -9.57
CA ALA A 128 0.91 -2.49 -10.92
C ALA A 128 0.35 -1.49 -11.95
N THR A 129 -0.74 -0.80 -11.61
CA THR A 129 -1.36 0.23 -12.45
C THR A 129 -0.42 1.41 -12.65
N GLU A 130 0.23 1.88 -11.59
CA GLU A 130 1.14 3.04 -11.66
C GLU A 130 2.42 2.75 -12.44
N ARG A 131 2.96 1.54 -12.30
CA ARG A 131 4.08 1.08 -13.15
C ARG A 131 3.69 1.05 -14.62
N LEU A 132 2.47 0.64 -14.94
CA LEU A 132 1.96 0.71 -16.31
C LEU A 132 1.87 2.16 -16.79
N LEU A 133 1.34 3.07 -15.98
CA LEU A 133 1.28 4.51 -16.32
C LEU A 133 2.66 5.15 -16.53
N LEU A 134 3.69 4.69 -15.82
CA LEU A 134 5.08 5.14 -16.01
C LEU A 134 5.76 4.50 -17.23
N ALA A 135 5.35 3.30 -17.62
CA ALA A 135 5.91 2.51 -18.71
C ALA A 135 5.25 2.80 -20.06
N GLU A 136 3.96 3.13 -20.07
CA GLU A 136 3.28 3.74 -21.22
C GLU A 136 4.11 4.98 -21.61
N ARG A 137 4.84 4.86 -22.73
CA ARG A 137 5.59 5.97 -23.30
C ARG A 137 4.61 7.11 -23.55
N ILE A 138 4.69 8.12 -22.71
CA ILE A 138 4.73 9.53 -23.10
C ILE A 138 5.64 9.67 -24.31
#